data_AF-A0A819A5M4-F1
#
_entry.id   AF-A0A819A5M4-F1
#
_cell.length_a   1.000
_cell.length_b   1.000
_cell.length_c   1.000
_cell.angle_alpha   90.00
_cell.angle_beta   90.00
_cell.angle_gamma   90.00
#
_symmetry.space_group_name_H-M   'P 1'
#
loop_
_entity.id
_entity.type
_entity.pdbx_description
1 polymer ?
#
loop_
_entity_poly.entity_id
_entity_poly.type
_entity_poly.pdbx_seq_one_letter_code
_entity_poly.pdbx_strand_id
1 'polypeptide(L)'
;MATCSEIDDISQPRRKLALVIGIDDYKSGSKLKNTINDANDMSSELKRIGFTTGGPKLNLTCEQMKITIADFERSIEEGDMVLFYFAGHGVQWEV
;
A
#
# COMPACT_ATOMS: atom_id res chain seq x y z
N MET A 1 30.05 25.07 26.21
CA MET A 1 30.31 24.10 25.12
C MET A 1 29.18 23.10 25.16
N ALA A 2 28.08 23.36 24.45
CA ALA A 2 27.00 22.39 24.31
C ALA A 2 27.39 21.43 23.18
N THR A 3 27.45 20.14 23.47
CA THR A 3 27.73 19.10 22.49
C THR A 3 26.48 18.91 21.63
N CYS A 4 26.63 19.09 20.32
CA CYS A 4 25.66 18.56 19.35
C CYS A 4 25.69 17.03 19.44
N SER A 5 24.89 16.44 20.32
CA SER A 5 24.68 14.99 20.38
C SER A 5 23.23 14.60 20.64
N GLU A 6 22.27 15.50 20.37
CA GLU A 6 20.83 15.22 20.52
C GLU A 6 20.03 15.70 19.29
N ILE A 7 20.58 15.49 18.10
CA ILE A 7 19.76 15.35 16.88
C ILE A 7 19.85 13.87 16.54
N ASP A 8 19.30 13.03 17.41
CA ASP A 8 19.00 11.67 17.02
C ASP A 8 17.82 11.73 16.04
N ASP A 9 18.13 11.29 14.83
CA ASP A 9 17.22 10.53 13.98
C ASP A 9 16.30 11.31 13.01
N ILE A 10 16.91 11.91 11.99
CA ILE A 10 16.29 11.85 10.65
C ILE A 10 16.53 10.42 10.13
N SER A 11 15.95 9.40 10.79
CA SER A 11 16.12 8.00 10.39
C SER A 11 15.62 7.86 8.97
N GLN A 12 16.54 7.49 8.09
CA GLN A 12 16.15 6.91 6.81
C GLN A 12 15.35 5.66 7.15
N PRO A 13 14.12 5.52 6.63
CA PRO A 13 13.29 4.37 6.97
C PRO A 13 14.06 3.10 6.68
N ARG A 14 14.09 2.22 7.68
CA ARG A 14 14.92 1.00 7.65
C ARG A 14 14.56 0.15 6.43
N ARG A 15 13.27 0.07 6.11
CA ARG A 15 12.74 -0.44 4.85
C ARG A 15 11.55 0.41 4.39
N LYS A 16 11.34 0.47 3.07
CA LYS A 16 10.14 1.05 2.46
C LYS A 16 9.26 -0.08 1.98
N LEU A 17 8.09 -0.25 2.56
CA LEU A 17 7.12 -1.31 2.24
C LEU A 17 5.89 -0.69 1.60
N ALA A 18 5.32 -1.35 0.59
CA ALA A 18 4.10 -0.90 -0.02
C ALA A 18 3.12 -2.03 -0.27
N LEU A 19 1.83 -1.76 -0.06
CA LEU A 19 0.75 -2.66 -0.42
C LEU A 19 -0.16 -1.96 -1.43
N VAL A 20 -0.28 -2.54 -2.61
CA VAL A 20 -1.07 -1.98 -3.72
C VAL A 20 -2.20 -2.96 -4.04
N ILE A 21 -3.44 -2.48 -3.95
CA ILE A 21 -4.65 -3.26 -4.21
C ILE A 21 -5.46 -2.59 -5.32
N GLY A 22 -5.86 -3.35 -6.33
CA GLY A 22 -6.75 -2.90 -7.41
C GLY A 22 -7.96 -3.81 -7.53
N ILE A 23 -9.18 -3.28 -7.47
CA ILE A 23 -10.40 -4.07 -7.62
C ILE A 23 -11.27 -3.44 -8.71
N ASP A 24 -11.55 -4.20 -9.78
CA ASP A 24 -12.47 -3.82 -10.85
C ASP A 24 -13.67 -4.78 -11.00
N ASP A 25 -13.53 -6.03 -10.54
CA ASP A 25 -14.50 -7.11 -10.72
C ASP A 25 -15.55 -7.16 -9.61
N TYR A 26 -16.29 -6.06 -9.47
CA TYR A 26 -17.42 -6.02 -8.54
C TYR A 26 -18.61 -6.79 -9.09
N LYS A 27 -19.22 -7.65 -8.25
CA LYS A 27 -20.43 -8.41 -8.59
C LYS A 27 -21.66 -7.54 -8.87
N SER A 28 -21.62 -6.26 -8.51
CA SER A 28 -22.67 -5.28 -8.79
C SER A 28 -22.03 -3.93 -9.12
N GLY A 29 -22.44 -3.33 -10.24
CA GLY A 29 -21.89 -2.08 -10.77
C GLY A 29 -21.17 -2.23 -12.12
N SER A 30 -20.85 -1.10 -12.76
CA SER A 30 -20.05 -1.06 -13.98
C SER A 30 -18.57 -1.30 -13.68
N LYS A 31 -17.93 -2.20 -14.45
CA LYS A 31 -16.49 -2.43 -14.36
C LYS A 31 -15.71 -1.15 -14.65
N LEU A 32 -14.75 -0.82 -13.79
CA LEU A 32 -13.83 0.29 -14.01
C LEU A 32 -12.69 -0.18 -14.90
N LYS A 33 -12.62 0.33 -16.13
CA LYS A 33 -11.67 -0.14 -17.15
C LYS A 33 -10.20 0.11 -16.79
N ASN A 34 -9.92 1.07 -15.90
CA ASN A 34 -8.57 1.56 -15.65
C ASN A 34 -7.97 1.10 -14.32
N THR A 35 -8.77 0.59 -13.39
CA THR A 35 -8.31 0.32 -12.02
C THR A 35 -7.16 -0.68 -11.95
N ILE A 36 -7.18 -1.73 -12.78
CA ILE A 36 -6.08 -2.69 -12.87
C ILE A 36 -4.81 -2.01 -13.40
N ASN A 37 -4.93 -1.16 -14.42
CA ASN A 37 -3.80 -0.44 -14.99
C ASN A 37 -3.21 0.52 -13.95
N ASP A 38 -4.05 1.27 -13.24
CA ASP A 38 -3.61 2.20 -12.20
C ASP A 38 -2.87 1.47 -11.07
N ALA A 39 -3.35 0.31 -10.64
CA ALA A 39 -2.66 -0.51 -9.63
C ALA A 39 -1.32 -1.05 -10.14
N ASN A 40 -1.24 -1.47 -11.41
CA ASN A 40 0.02 -1.92 -12.01
C ASN A 40 1.06 -0.79 -12.12
N ASP A 41 0.63 0.39 -12.57
CA ASP A 41 1.48 1.56 -12.73
C ASP A 41 2.00 2.04 -11.37
N MET A 42 1.12 2.14 -10.37
CA MET A 42 1.51 2.51 -9.01
C MET A 42 2.46 1.50 -8.38
N SER A 43 2.24 0.21 -8.56
CA SER A 43 3.18 -0.81 -8.05
C SER A 43 4.57 -0.68 -8.69
N SER A 44 4.60 -0.36 -9.99
CA SER A 44 5.85 -0.17 -10.73
C SER A 44 6.60 1.09 -10.31
N GLU A 45 5.91 2.21 -10.16
CA GLU A 45 6.50 3.46 -9.70
C GLU A 45 6.99 3.39 -8.25
N LEU A 46 6.22 2.79 -7.35
CA LEU A 46 6.65 2.58 -5.96
C LEU A 46 7.90 1.70 -5.90
N LYS A 47 7.95 0.63 -6.70
CA LYS A 47 9.15 -0.20 -6.82
C LYS A 47 10.35 0.61 -7.33
N ARG A 48 10.15 1.51 -8.30
CA ARG A 48 11.22 2.39 -8.84
C ARG A 48 11.76 3.36 -7.80
N ILE A 49 10.92 3.83 -6.88
CA ILE A 49 11.27 4.75 -5.78
C ILE A 49 11.92 4.00 -4.59
N GLY A 50 11.98 2.66 -4.66
CA GLY A 50 12.65 1.81 -3.68
C GLY A 50 11.73 1.18 -2.65
N PHE A 51 10.41 1.14 -2.89
CA PHE A 51 9.48 0.38 -2.06
C PHE A 51 9.46 -1.10 -2.45
N THR A 52 9.34 -1.96 -1.44
CA THR A 52 9.06 -3.39 -1.60
C THR A 52 7.55 -3.60 -1.65
N THR A 53 7.00 -3.83 -2.84
CA THR A 53 5.54 -3.94 -3.03
C THR A 53 4.99 -5.37 -3.03
N GLY A 54 5.81 -6.37 -3.35
CA GLY A 54 5.34 -7.74 -3.61
C GLY A 54 4.41 -7.87 -4.83
N GLY A 55 4.32 -6.83 -5.67
CA GLY A 55 3.41 -6.72 -6.81
C GLY A 55 1.98 -6.29 -6.45
N PRO A 56 1.17 -5.84 -7.42
CA PRO A 56 -0.21 -5.44 -7.17
C PRO A 56 -1.08 -6.66 -6.87
N LYS A 57 -2.01 -6.51 -5.92
CA LYS A 57 -3.03 -7.52 -5.62
C LYS A 57 -4.33 -7.11 -6.30
N LEU A 58 -4.83 -7.95 -7.20
CA LEU A 58 -5.95 -7.60 -8.07
C LEU A 58 -7.19 -8.45 -7.75
N ASN A 59 -8.37 -7.81 -7.79
CA ASN A 59 -9.68 -8.47 -7.68
C ASN A 59 -9.82 -9.42 -6.49
N LEU A 60 -9.29 -9.00 -5.35
CA LEU A 60 -9.42 -9.74 -4.10
C LEU A 60 -10.88 -9.73 -3.62
N THR A 61 -11.33 -10.86 -3.06
CA THR A 61 -12.55 -10.88 -2.25
C THR A 61 -12.32 -10.13 -0.93
N CYS A 62 -13.40 -9.78 -0.23
CA CYS A 62 -13.32 -9.13 1.09
C CYS A 62 -12.50 -9.97 2.10
N GLU A 63 -12.64 -11.28 2.07
CA GLU A 63 -11.86 -12.19 2.92
C GLU A 63 -10.37 -12.19 2.54
N GLN A 64 -10.06 -12.28 1.25
CA GLN A 64 -8.68 -12.24 0.76
C GLN A 64 -8.01 -10.89 1.06
N MET A 65 -8.74 -9.79 0.98
CA MET A 65 -8.24 -8.46 1.33
C MET A 65 -7.88 -8.37 2.82
N LYS A 66 -8.74 -8.90 3.71
CA LYS A 66 -8.45 -8.95 5.16
C LYS A 66 -7.19 -9.77 5.45
N ILE A 67 -7.05 -10.94 4.83
CA ILE A 67 -5.86 -11.78 4.99
C ILE A 67 -4.61 -11.05 4.49
N THR A 68 -4.68 -10.44 3.30
CA THR A 68 -3.57 -9.71 2.70
C THR A 68 -3.10 -8.54 3.59
N ILE A 69 -4.05 -7.81 4.17
CA ILE A 69 -3.73 -6.71 5.09
C ILE A 69 -3.07 -7.26 6.36
N ALA A 70 -3.63 -8.33 6.96
CA ALA A 70 -3.06 -8.93 8.16
C ALA A 70 -1.64 -9.49 7.93
N ASP A 71 -1.41 -10.12 6.78
CA ASP A 71 -0.08 -10.62 6.39
C ASP A 71 0.89 -9.47 6.15
N PHE A 72 0.43 -8.37 5.56
CA PHE A 72 1.23 -7.17 5.38
C PHE A 72 1.58 -6.52 6.72
N GLU A 73 0.62 -6.38 7.64
CA GLU A 73 0.85 -5.86 8.99
C GLU A 73 1.93 -6.65 9.74
N ARG A 74 1.92 -7.98 9.62
CA ARG A 74 2.94 -8.86 10.22
C ARG A 74 4.34 -8.67 9.64
N SER A 75 4.44 -8.11 8.44
CA SER A 75 5.73 -7.84 7.78
C SER A 75 6.36 -6.50 8.19
N ILE A 76 5.59 -5.62 8.85
CA ILE A 76 6.03 -4.29 9.27
C ILE A 76 6.82 -4.41 10.56
N GLU A 77 8.01 -3.81 10.58
CA GLU A 77 8.83 -3.66 11.78
C GLU A 77 8.89 -2.18 12.21
N GLU A 78 9.30 -1.93 13.45
CA GLU A 78 9.50 -0.57 13.96
C GLU A 78 10.57 0.15 13.10
N GLY A 79 10.26 1.37 12.66
CA GLY A 79 11.13 2.17 11.79
C GLY A 79 10.96 1.93 10.28
N ASP A 80 10.01 1.08 9.86
CA ASP A 80 9.65 0.94 8.44
C ASP A 80 8.73 2.06 7.96
N MET A 81 8.94 2.52 6.71
CA MET A 81 8.01 3.41 6.01
C MET A 81 7.05 2.57 5.18
N VAL A 82 5.76 2.72 5.47
CA VAL A 82 4.71 1.88 4.90
C VAL A 82 3.76 2.74 4.06
N LEU A 83 3.48 2.31 2.85
CA LEU A 83 2.50 2.94 1.96
C LEU A 83 1.41 1.95 1.57
N PHE A 84 0.16 2.36 1.74
CA PHE A 84 -1.00 1.60 1.28
C PHE A 84 -1.67 2.35 0.13
N TYR A 85 -1.89 1.68 -1.00
CA TYR A 85 -2.59 2.21 -2.16
C TYR A 85 -3.75 1.29 -2.53
N PHE A 86 -4.94 1.87 -2.67
CA PHE A 86 -6.14 1.18 -3.08
C PHE A 86 -6.78 1.90 -4.27
N ALA A 87 -7.05 1.14 -5.34
CA ALA A 87 -7.81 1.60 -6.48
C ALA A 87 -9.07 0.72 -6.63
N GLY A 88 -10.24 1.33 -6.68
CA GLY A 88 -11.53 0.63 -6.78
C GLY A 88 -12.73 1.53 -6.49
N HIS A 89 -13.93 0.94 -6.46
CA HIS A 89 -15.14 1.64 -6.01
C HIS A 89 -15.08 1.82 -4.49
N GLY A 90 -14.79 3.05 -4.05
CA GLY A 90 -14.98 3.47 -2.68
C GLY A 90 -16.40 3.99 -2.49
N VAL A 91 -17.16 3.36 -1.59
CA VAL A 91 -18.44 3.92 -1.15
C VAL A 91 -18.17 4.61 0.18
N GLN A 92 -18.21 5.94 0.17
CA GLN A 92 -18.19 6.72 1.40
C GLN A 92 -19.64 6.97 1.81
N TRP A 93 -20.01 6.49 3.00
CA TRP A 93 -21.29 6.82 3.61
C TRP A 93 -21.02 7.77 4.77
N GLU A 94 -21.53 9.00 4.67
CA GLU A 94 -21.56 9.93 5.79
C GLU A 94 -22.77 9.54 6.66
N VAL A 95 -22.53 9.34 7.96
CA VAL A 95 -23.56 9.08 8.98
C VAL A 95 -23.71 10.28 9.89
#